data_AF-A0AAU9MPB5-F1
#
_entry.id   AF-A0AAU9MPB5-F1
#
_cell.length_a   1.000
_cell.length_b   1.000
_cell.length_c   1.000
_cell.angle_alpha   90.00
_cell.angle_beta   90.00
_cell.angle_gamma   90.00
#
_symmetry.space_group_name_H-M   'P 1'
#
loop_
_entity.id
_entity.type
_entity.pdbx_description
1 polymer ?
#
loop_
_entity_poly.entity_id
_entity_poly.type
_entity_poly.pdbx_seq_one_letter_code
_entity_poly.pdbx_strand_id
1 'polypeptide(L)'
;MKTSKSSKFPTLLLILLLFSACATTTMVFGVAHGIRIPEHVCKKTISMRKCEVRGCEDKCSKKEPFGVGKCSGNMCICSYYCELPPM
;
A
#
# COMPACT_ATOMS: atom_id res chain seq x y z
N MET A 1 -8.54 -23.45 55.64
CA MET A 1 -7.81 -22.41 54.89
C MET A 1 -6.65 -23.04 54.13
N LYS A 2 -6.70 -23.09 52.80
CA LYS A 2 -5.50 -23.04 51.93
C LYS A 2 -5.95 -22.77 50.49
N THR A 3 -5.35 -21.73 49.93
CA THR A 3 -5.76 -20.95 48.77
C THR A 3 -5.61 -21.70 47.46
N SER A 4 -6.68 -21.69 46.65
CA SER A 4 -6.64 -22.05 45.24
C SER A 4 -5.86 -20.97 44.47
N LYS A 5 -4.68 -21.32 43.94
CA LYS A 5 -3.97 -20.50 42.95
C LYS A 5 -4.41 -20.97 41.57
N SER A 6 -5.40 -20.27 41.02
CA SER A 6 -5.89 -20.44 39.66
C SER A 6 -4.75 -20.12 38.68
N SER A 7 -4.16 -21.17 38.09
CA SER A 7 -3.12 -21.06 37.06
C SER A 7 -3.77 -20.67 35.73
N LYS A 8 -4.05 -19.38 35.55
CA LYS A 8 -4.50 -18.80 34.26
C LYS A 8 -3.36 -18.18 33.46
N PHE A 9 -2.14 -18.24 33.99
CA PHE A 9 -0.94 -17.66 33.41
C PHE A 9 -0.47 -18.32 32.11
N PRO A 10 -0.43 -19.66 31.98
CA PRO A 10 0.08 -20.28 30.75
C PRO A 10 -0.88 -20.12 29.57
N THR A 11 -2.19 -20.07 29.84
CA THR A 11 -3.22 -19.89 28.81
C THR A 11 -3.20 -18.48 28.23
N LEU A 12 -2.98 -17.45 29.07
CA LEU A 12 -2.87 -16.07 28.61
C LEU A 12 -1.64 -15.86 27.71
N LEU A 13 -0.51 -16.47 28.06
CA LEU A 13 0.72 -16.46 27.25
C LEU A 13 0.52 -17.15 25.90
N LEU A 14 -0.19 -18.27 25.85
CA LEU A 14 -0.50 -18.98 24.60
C LEU A 14 -1.38 -18.13 23.67
N ILE A 15 -2.37 -17.43 24.23
CA ILE A 15 -3.26 -16.54 23.49
C ILE A 15 -2.46 -15.36 22.90
N LEU A 16 -1.58 -14.73 23.69
CA LEU A 16 -0.71 -13.63 23.23
C LEU A 16 0.23 -14.05 22.09
N LEU A 17 0.79 -15.27 22.13
CA LEU A 17 1.65 -15.81 21.07
C LEU A 17 0.90 -16.07 19.77
N LEU A 18 -0.38 -16.46 19.83
CA LEU A 18 -1.21 -16.66 18.62
C LEU A 18 -1.56 -15.32 17.93
N PHE A 19 -1.67 -14.22 18.70
CA PHE A 19 -1.94 -12.90 18.14
C PHE A 19 -0.72 -12.27 17.43
N SER A 20 0.52 -12.61 17.81
CA SER A 20 1.72 -12.01 17.20
C SER A 20 2.01 -12.52 15.78
N ALA A 21 1.50 -13.71 15.41
CA ALA A 21 1.63 -14.25 14.06
C ALA A 21 0.75 -13.54 13.01
N CYS A 22 -0.16 -12.67 13.45
CA CYS A 22 -1.04 -11.89 12.58
C CYS A 22 -0.60 -10.42 12.44
N ALA A 23 0.69 -10.14 12.64
CA ALA A 23 1.27 -8.90 12.14
C ALA A 23 1.52 -9.09 10.63
N THR A 24 0.45 -8.95 9.85
CA THR A 24 0.55 -8.78 8.41
C THR A 24 1.56 -7.67 8.16
N THR A 25 2.66 -8.01 7.50
CA THR A 25 3.55 -7.06 6.84
C THR A 25 2.73 -6.37 5.77
N THR A 26 1.94 -5.38 6.19
CA THR A 26 1.48 -4.34 5.29
C THR A 26 2.76 -3.66 4.85
N MET A 27 3.27 -4.08 3.69
CA MET A 27 4.16 -3.27 2.90
C MET A 27 3.37 -2.02 2.57
N VAL A 28 3.40 -1.06 3.50
CA VAL A 28 3.10 0.33 3.20
C VAL A 28 4.23 0.69 2.26
N PHE A 29 4.00 0.51 0.95
CA PHE A 29 4.65 1.34 -0.05
C PHE A 29 4.16 2.75 0.27
N GLY A 30 4.79 3.36 1.28
CA GLY A 30 4.69 4.77 1.49
C GLY A 30 5.00 5.35 0.13
N VAL A 31 4.05 6.13 -0.38
CA VAL A 31 4.27 7.02 -1.50
C VAL A 31 5.30 8.02 -0.99
N ALA A 32 6.55 7.57 -0.88
CA ALA A 32 7.69 8.42 -0.81
C ALA A 32 7.46 9.34 -2.00
N HIS A 33 7.21 10.61 -1.71
CA HIS A 33 7.29 11.66 -2.70
C HIS A 33 8.76 11.77 -3.11
N GLY A 34 9.32 10.68 -3.63
CA GLY A 34 10.56 10.69 -4.36
C GLY A 34 10.31 11.62 -5.51
N ILE A 35 11.11 12.67 -5.57
CA ILE A 35 11.14 13.56 -6.72
C ILE A 35 11.55 12.65 -7.88
N ARG A 36 10.58 12.26 -8.72
CA ARG A 36 10.89 11.53 -9.93
C ARG A 36 11.69 12.46 -10.83
N ILE A 37 12.78 11.95 -11.37
CA ILE A 37 13.64 12.66 -12.31
C ILE A 37 12.81 12.98 -13.56
N PRO A 38 12.45 14.25 -13.81
CA PRO A 38 11.37 14.61 -14.75
C PRO A 38 11.63 14.17 -16.19
N GLU A 39 12.88 14.09 -16.62
CA GLU A 39 13.28 13.61 -17.95
C GLU A 39 12.99 12.12 -18.21
N HIS A 40 12.81 11.33 -17.14
CA HIS A 40 12.49 9.90 -17.24
C HIS A 40 11.02 9.59 -16.88
N VAL A 41 10.19 10.61 -16.67
CA VAL A 41 8.78 10.43 -16.31
C VAL A 41 7.89 10.50 -17.53
N CYS A 42 7.18 9.41 -17.78
CA CYS A 42 6.09 9.34 -18.73
C CYS A 42 4.75 9.60 -18.04
N LYS A 43 3.82 10.19 -18.79
CA LYS A 43 2.45 10.44 -18.33
C LYS A 43 1.44 9.85 -19.29
N LYS A 44 0.38 9.28 -18.74
CA LYS A 44 -0.73 8.72 -19.50
C LYS A 44 -2.04 9.12 -18.86
N THR A 45 -2.96 9.59 -19.69
CA THR A 45 -4.27 10.04 -19.24
C THR A 45 -5.31 8.96 -19.50
N ILE A 46 -6.09 8.63 -18.48
CA ILE A 46 -7.20 7.69 -18.54
C ILE A 46 -8.47 8.46 -18.29
N SER A 47 -9.36 8.50 -19.29
CA SER A 47 -10.69 9.07 -19.12
C SER A 47 -11.53 8.18 -18.21
N MET A 48 -12.18 8.78 -17.21
CA MET A 48 -13.07 8.10 -16.27
C MET A 48 -14.39 8.86 -16.19
N ARG A 49 -15.51 8.17 -15.97
CA ARG A 49 -16.81 8.85 -15.73
C ARG A 49 -16.76 9.72 -14.47
N LYS A 50 -16.11 9.20 -13.44
CA LYS A 50 -15.78 9.88 -12.18
C LYS A 50 -14.38 9.41 -11.79
N CYS A 51 -13.46 10.35 -11.54
CA CYS A 51 -12.14 9.97 -11.07
C CYS A 51 -12.20 9.74 -9.56
N GLU A 52 -12.04 8.49 -9.15
CA GLU A 52 -11.87 8.11 -7.75
C GLU A 52 -10.39 7.85 -7.50
N VAL A 53 -9.81 8.46 -6.45
CA VAL A 53 -8.36 8.42 -6.19
C VAL A 53 -7.84 6.98 -6.11
N ARG A 54 -8.44 6.14 -5.27
CA ARG A 54 -8.03 4.73 -5.15
C ARG A 54 -8.17 3.97 -6.46
N GLY A 55 -9.27 4.16 -7.18
CA GLY A 55 -9.49 3.54 -8.48
C GLY A 55 -8.50 4.02 -9.56
N CYS A 56 -8.06 5.28 -9.48
CA CYS A 56 -7.05 5.84 -10.36
C CYS A 56 -5.66 5.26 -10.05
N GLU A 57 -5.27 5.24 -8.77
CA GLU A 57 -4.02 4.64 -8.31
C GLU A 57 -3.93 3.16 -8.68
N ASP A 58 -4.96 2.37 -8.39
CA ASP A 58 -5.03 0.94 -8.74
C ASP A 58 -4.94 0.70 -10.26
N LYS A 59 -5.59 1.55 -11.06
CA LYS A 59 -5.50 1.43 -12.53
C LYS A 59 -4.10 1.76 -13.03
N CYS A 60 -3.46 2.76 -12.46
CA CYS A 60 -2.11 3.15 -12.85
C CYS A 60 -1.10 2.08 -12.44
N SER A 61 -1.15 1.58 -11.21
CA SER A 61 -0.23 0.54 -10.72
C SER A 61 -0.38 -0.80 -11.46
N LYS A 62 -1.59 -1.14 -11.91
CA LYS A 62 -1.84 -2.35 -12.71
C LYS A 62 -1.35 -2.24 -14.15
N LYS A 63 -1.31 -1.04 -14.72
CA LYS A 63 -0.91 -0.83 -16.12
C LYS A 63 0.56 -0.51 -16.28
N GLU A 64 1.11 0.28 -15.36
CA GLU A 64 2.45 0.84 -15.47
C GLU A 64 3.23 0.51 -14.18
N PRO A 65 4.37 -0.18 -14.27
CA PRO A 65 5.20 -0.48 -13.09
C PRO A 65 5.67 0.82 -12.43
N PHE A 66 5.60 0.87 -11.09
CA PHE A 66 5.86 2.08 -10.29
C PHE A 66 4.99 3.30 -10.68
N GLY A 67 3.88 3.05 -11.37
CA GLY A 67 2.91 4.07 -11.78
C GLY A 67 2.12 4.61 -10.59
N VAL A 68 2.01 5.93 -10.53
CA VAL A 68 1.17 6.63 -9.54
C VAL A 68 0.09 7.41 -10.26
N GLY A 69 -1.15 7.21 -9.85
CA GLY A 69 -2.32 7.88 -10.39
C GLY A 69 -2.68 9.13 -9.61
N LYS A 70 -3.03 10.21 -10.30
CA LYS A 70 -3.60 11.42 -9.72
C LYS A 70 -4.86 11.84 -10.47
N CYS A 71 -5.92 12.16 -9.75
CA CYS A 71 -7.13 12.69 -10.36
C CYS A 71 -6.98 14.18 -10.71
N SER A 72 -7.44 14.52 -11.91
CA SER A 72 -7.63 15.89 -12.40
C SER A 72 -9.01 15.99 -13.01
N GLY A 73 -9.98 16.48 -12.24
CA GLY A 73 -11.41 16.41 -12.60
C GLY A 73 -11.87 14.96 -12.82
N ASN A 74 -12.41 14.67 -14.00
CA ASN A 74 -12.83 13.33 -14.41
C ASN A 74 -11.72 12.51 -15.10
N MET A 75 -10.49 13.03 -15.13
CA MET A 75 -9.35 12.36 -15.74
C MET A 75 -8.44 11.77 -14.65
N CYS A 76 -7.94 10.57 -14.89
CA CYS A 76 -6.88 9.96 -14.10
C CYS A 76 -5.56 10.10 -14.84
N ILE A 77 -4.59 10.79 -14.25
CA ILE A 77 -3.26 11.02 -14.80
C ILE A 77 -2.29 10.04 -14.13
N CYS A 78 -1.85 9.03 -14.86
CA CYS A 78 -0.79 8.13 -14.42
C CYS A 78 0.57 8.75 -14.72
N SER A 79 1.45 8.81 -13.72
CA SER A 79 2.87 9.17 -13.87
C SER A 79 3.73 7.96 -13.52
N TYR A 80 4.63 7.57 -14.42
CA TYR A 80 5.46 6.36 -14.31
C TYR A 80 6.83 6.58 -14.97
N TYR A 81 7.79 5.69 -14.75
CA TYR A 81 9.07 5.78 -15.44
C TYR A 81 8.92 5.25 -16.87
N CYS A 82 9.39 6.01 -17.87
CA CYS A 82 9.31 5.62 -19.28
C CYS A 82 10.05 4.30 -19.55
N GLU A 83 11.19 4.15 -18.91
CA GLU A 83 12.01 2.95 -18.90
C GLU A 83 12.17 2.52 -17.45
N LEU A 84 12.25 1.21 -17.19
CA LEU A 84 12.50 0.74 -15.83
C LEU A 84 13.84 1.30 -15.35
N PRO A 85 13.87 2.03 -14.22
CA PRO A 85 15.14 2.48 -13.67
C PRO A 85 16.02 1.26 -13.38
N PRO A 86 17.35 1.38 -13.56
CA PRO A 86 18.26 0.32 -13.16
C PRO A 86 18.04 -0.01 -11.69
N MET A 87 17.96 -1.30 -11.38
CA MET A 87 17.76 -1.82 -10.02
C MET A 87 19.05 -1.78 -9.20
#